data_AF-A0A024G7C8-F1
#
_entry.id   AF-A0A024G7C8-F1
#
_cell.length_a   1.000
_cell.length_b   1.000
_cell.length_c   1.000
_cell.angle_alpha   90.00
_cell.angle_beta   90.00
_cell.angle_gamma   90.00
#
_symmetry.space_group_name_H-M   'P 1'
#
loop_
_entity.id
_entity.type
_entity.pdbx_description
1 polymer ?
#
loop_
_entity_poly.entity_id
_entity_poly.type
_entity_poly.pdbx_seq_one_letter_code
_entity_poly.pdbx_strand_id
1 'polypeptide(L)'
;MKDGFLKTVAFAAVGVFLAHVPFVRAIHLDMVHAVSAGSDKFHRGLRLDILPDVKFLNDGAPVCEGDCKTRIYTLTFVIADDSVPPSESAWKELQPSERRNWKFKINGVEAIAVLTLPVEGYEYYIGWRMTWNSLMKLCKGTGFYHIPFPAVNPQAYMFQHRGIYTVDWIKHKGPRLNLRESLQLLDAPYVTLKKEDFIKPNKVKFVGREYSNQKIRFQLGNEATQVPPEIFDRIGYTFQLEGTPLTLDSSSGRYEFDCFDLLMFKYRVVQINRLITLSLRWLGDSAQQLEVMFKGLQSIFKKEDTCTLLFENSGRKDVWLLGSSFLRAFNLTFGVNENAWAVDITESIKENVKEDFENDLGLKYGRSDQTYIDPSRTD
;
A
#
# COMPACT_ATOMS: atom_id res chain seq x y z
N MET A 1 11.84 -9.18 57.24
CA MET A 1 12.06 -7.89 56.54
C MET A 1 12.38 -8.05 55.03
N LYS A 2 12.24 -9.26 54.43
CA LYS A 2 12.54 -9.49 53.00
C LYS A 2 11.31 -9.59 52.08
N ASP A 3 10.12 -9.88 52.61
CA ASP A 3 8.90 -10.05 51.80
C ASP A 3 8.26 -8.73 51.32
N GLY A 4 8.53 -7.61 51.99
CA GLY A 4 8.01 -6.29 51.59
C GLY A 4 8.72 -5.70 50.37
N PHE A 5 10.01 -6.01 50.19
CA PHE A 5 10.82 -5.47 49.10
C PHE A 5 10.46 -6.11 47.75
N LEU A 6 10.22 -7.43 47.75
CA LEU A 6 9.77 -8.16 46.55
C LEU A 6 8.41 -7.69 46.03
N LYS A 7 7.46 -7.36 46.91
CA LYS A 7 6.16 -6.81 46.50
C LYS A 7 6.28 -5.42 45.87
N THR A 8 7.14 -4.57 46.42
CA THR A 8 7.31 -3.19 45.95
C THR A 8 7.99 -3.13 44.57
N VAL A 9 8.98 -4.01 44.32
CA VAL A 9 9.61 -4.14 43.00
C VAL A 9 8.64 -4.73 41.96
N ALA A 10 7.79 -5.69 42.36
CA ALA A 10 6.76 -6.23 41.47
C ALA A 10 5.70 -5.18 41.07
N PHE A 11 5.24 -4.34 42.00
CA PHE A 11 4.32 -3.24 41.69
C PHE A 11 4.98 -2.12 40.87
N ALA A 12 6.25 -1.82 41.09
CA ALA A 12 7.00 -0.87 40.26
C ALA A 12 7.23 -1.41 38.84
N ALA A 13 7.53 -2.70 38.68
CA ALA A 13 7.64 -3.34 37.37
C ALA A 13 6.30 -3.34 36.63
N VAL A 14 5.20 -3.73 37.29
CA VAL A 14 3.84 -3.66 36.71
C VAL A 14 3.44 -2.21 36.39
N GLY A 15 3.84 -1.24 37.21
CA GLY A 15 3.64 0.19 36.95
C GLY A 15 4.43 0.71 35.74
N VAL A 16 5.66 0.22 35.51
CA VAL A 16 6.46 0.54 34.32
C VAL A 16 5.88 -0.12 33.06
N PHE A 17 5.38 -1.36 33.16
CA PHE A 17 4.69 -2.02 32.04
C PHE A 17 3.32 -1.40 31.72
N LEU A 18 2.62 -0.81 32.69
CA LEU A 18 1.36 -0.10 32.45
C LEU A 18 1.59 1.38 32.02
N ALA A 19 2.70 2.00 32.42
CA ALA A 19 3.05 3.38 32.02
C ALA A 19 3.65 3.47 30.61
N HIS A 20 4.21 2.38 30.07
CA HIS A 20 4.64 2.29 28.67
C HIS A 20 3.54 1.85 27.70
N VAL A 21 2.30 1.76 28.20
CA VAL A 21 1.14 1.35 27.42
C VAL A 21 0.10 2.47 27.35
N PRO A 22 0.41 3.68 26.85
CA PRO A 22 -0.46 4.14 25.78
C PRO A 22 -0.19 3.18 24.63
N PHE A 23 -0.90 2.05 24.56
CA PHE A 23 -1.07 1.35 23.28
C PHE A 23 -1.74 2.40 22.40
N VAL A 24 -0.91 3.08 21.61
CA VAL A 24 -1.32 4.02 20.59
C VAL A 24 -2.10 3.16 19.60
N ARG A 25 -3.42 3.06 19.81
CA ARG A 25 -4.31 2.29 18.94
C ARG A 25 -4.26 2.96 17.57
N ALA A 26 -3.48 2.39 16.67
CA ALA A 26 -3.37 2.85 15.30
C ALA A 26 -4.66 2.50 14.56
N ILE A 27 -5.15 3.47 13.77
CA ILE A 27 -6.40 3.32 13.02
C ILE A 27 -6.00 2.94 11.61
N HIS A 28 -6.16 1.65 11.34
CA HIS A 28 -5.73 1.01 10.11
C HIS A 28 -6.91 0.90 9.14
N LEU A 29 -6.71 1.39 7.93
CA LEU A 29 -7.62 1.25 6.81
C LEU A 29 -7.02 0.24 5.83
N ASP A 30 -7.74 -0.85 5.55
CA ASP A 30 -7.27 -1.85 4.60
C ASP A 30 -7.30 -1.27 3.17
N MET A 31 -6.19 -1.46 2.45
CA MET A 31 -6.11 -1.17 1.02
C MET A 31 -6.51 -2.43 0.24
N VAL A 32 -7.81 -2.55 -0.03
CA VAL A 32 -8.41 -3.71 -0.69
C VAL A 32 -8.24 -3.63 -2.20
N HIS A 33 -8.28 -4.80 -2.87
CA HIS A 33 -8.38 -4.83 -4.32
C HIS A 33 -9.65 -4.13 -4.77
N ALA A 34 -9.52 -3.25 -5.76
CA ALA A 34 -10.60 -2.40 -6.23
C ALA A 34 -10.47 -2.21 -7.74
N VAL A 35 -11.59 -2.13 -8.43
CA VAL A 35 -11.65 -2.03 -9.89
C VAL A 35 -12.50 -0.83 -10.29
N SER A 36 -12.03 -0.08 -11.29
CA SER A 36 -12.78 1.03 -11.89
C SER A 36 -13.73 0.51 -12.97
N ALA A 37 -14.78 1.27 -13.25
CA ALA A 37 -15.76 0.90 -14.28
C ALA A 37 -15.08 0.74 -15.63
N GLY A 38 -15.28 -0.42 -16.27
CA GLY A 38 -14.73 -0.69 -17.59
C GLY A 38 -13.19 -0.73 -17.66
N SER A 39 -12.51 -0.96 -16.54
CA SER A 39 -11.06 -1.15 -16.52
C SER A 39 -10.72 -2.47 -15.87
N ASP A 40 -9.92 -3.29 -16.55
CA ASP A 40 -9.37 -4.53 -15.98
C ASP A 40 -8.10 -4.30 -15.15
N LYS A 41 -7.72 -3.04 -14.93
CA LYS A 41 -6.51 -2.70 -14.19
C LYS A 41 -6.70 -2.96 -12.70
N PHE A 42 -5.72 -3.64 -12.13
CA PHE A 42 -5.64 -3.95 -10.71
C PHE A 42 -5.33 -2.69 -9.90
N HIS A 43 -6.34 -2.16 -9.22
CA HIS A 43 -6.18 -1.05 -8.29
C HIS A 43 -6.32 -1.49 -6.83
N ARG A 44 -5.85 -0.62 -5.94
CA ARG A 44 -6.04 -0.70 -4.50
C ARG A 44 -6.81 0.53 -4.05
N GLY A 45 -7.81 0.32 -3.20
CA GLY A 45 -8.64 1.38 -2.64
C GLY A 45 -8.85 1.20 -1.14
N LEU A 46 -9.11 2.31 -0.45
CA LEU A 46 -9.57 2.33 0.93
C LEU A 46 -11.04 1.91 0.95
N ARG A 47 -11.35 0.77 1.57
CA ARG A 47 -12.70 0.21 1.59
C ARG A 47 -13.69 1.14 2.30
N LEU A 48 -14.85 1.33 1.70
CA LEU A 48 -15.99 2.04 2.26
C LEU A 48 -17.18 1.10 2.48
N ASP A 49 -17.91 1.32 3.55
CA ASP A 49 -19.28 0.85 3.71
C ASP A 49 -20.25 1.99 3.38
N ILE A 50 -21.35 1.66 2.70
CA ILE A 50 -22.39 2.61 2.30
C ILE A 50 -23.73 2.18 2.90
N LEU A 51 -24.34 3.06 3.68
CA LEU A 51 -25.64 2.85 4.30
C LEU A 51 -26.65 3.95 3.87
N PRO A 52 -27.86 3.59 3.42
CA PRO A 52 -28.31 2.23 3.12
C PRO A 52 -27.55 1.64 1.92
N ASP A 53 -27.57 0.31 1.81
CA ASP A 53 -26.86 -0.42 0.76
C ASP A 53 -27.20 0.09 -0.64
N VAL A 54 -26.18 0.17 -1.49
CA VAL A 54 -26.28 0.64 -2.87
C VAL A 54 -25.77 -0.45 -3.80
N LYS A 55 -26.60 -0.82 -4.77
CA LYS A 55 -26.19 -1.71 -5.87
C LYS A 55 -25.53 -0.89 -6.96
N PHE A 56 -24.52 -1.47 -7.60
CA PHE A 56 -23.79 -0.86 -8.72
C PHE A 56 -23.97 -1.71 -9.98
N LEU A 57 -24.10 -1.05 -11.12
CA LEU A 57 -24.00 -1.68 -12.43
C LEU A 57 -22.52 -1.98 -12.76
N ASN A 58 -22.28 -2.76 -13.82
CA ASN A 58 -20.92 -3.09 -14.30
C ASN A 58 -20.12 -1.84 -14.76
N ASP A 59 -20.82 -0.76 -15.11
CA ASP A 59 -20.22 0.54 -15.45
C ASP A 59 -20.03 1.44 -14.22
N GLY A 60 -20.24 0.91 -13.01
CA GLY A 60 -20.09 1.64 -11.75
C GLY A 60 -21.19 2.63 -11.43
N ALA A 61 -22.21 2.77 -12.27
CA ALA A 61 -23.34 3.62 -11.94
C ALA A 61 -24.16 3.01 -10.79
N PRO A 62 -24.48 3.78 -9.75
CA PRO A 62 -25.33 3.29 -8.66
C PRO A 62 -26.79 3.18 -9.14
N VAL A 63 -27.47 2.10 -8.74
CA VAL A 63 -28.87 1.82 -9.11
C VAL A 63 -29.82 2.44 -8.09
N CYS A 64 -30.74 3.26 -8.57
CA CYS A 64 -31.77 3.86 -7.74
C CYS A 64 -32.98 2.93 -7.60
N GLU A 65 -33.20 2.38 -6.41
CA GLU A 65 -34.40 1.61 -6.08
C GLU A 65 -35.26 2.38 -5.04
N GLY A 66 -36.58 2.46 -5.27
CA GLY A 66 -37.53 3.11 -4.36
C GLY A 66 -37.31 4.63 -4.18
N ASP A 67 -37.28 5.06 -2.92
CA ASP A 67 -37.11 6.46 -2.48
C ASP A 67 -35.64 6.92 -2.43
N CYS A 68 -34.75 6.28 -3.20
CA CYS A 68 -33.31 6.54 -3.20
C CYS A 68 -32.97 8.06 -3.28
N LYS A 69 -33.73 8.83 -4.07
CA LYS A 69 -33.45 10.25 -4.37
C LYS A 69 -33.63 11.16 -3.15
N THR A 70 -34.45 10.76 -2.19
CA THR A 70 -34.72 11.53 -0.96
C THR A 70 -33.92 11.04 0.23
N ARG A 71 -33.24 9.89 0.11
CA ARG A 71 -32.42 9.32 1.18
C ARG A 71 -31.08 10.03 1.32
N ILE A 72 -30.57 10.01 2.56
CA ILE A 72 -29.20 10.37 2.88
C ILE A 72 -28.38 9.09 2.97
N TYR A 73 -27.25 9.09 2.28
CA TYR A 73 -26.29 7.99 2.25
C TYR A 73 -25.13 8.33 3.16
N THR A 74 -24.78 7.40 4.03
CA THR A 74 -23.63 7.44 4.93
C THR A 74 -22.55 6.56 4.34
N LEU A 75 -21.40 7.13 4.04
CA LEU A 75 -20.21 6.45 3.58
C LEU A 75 -19.19 6.49 4.71
N THR A 76 -18.66 5.35 5.15
CA THR A 76 -17.66 5.28 6.22
C THR A 76 -16.53 4.35 5.85
N PHE A 77 -15.30 4.68 6.19
CA PHE A 77 -14.20 3.74 6.00
C PHE A 77 -14.37 2.50 6.89
N VAL A 78 -13.98 1.35 6.34
CA VAL A 78 -13.89 0.10 7.10
C VAL A 78 -12.56 0.08 7.83
N ILE A 79 -12.61 0.06 9.15
CA ILE A 79 -11.43 0.07 10.03
C ILE A 79 -11.07 -1.38 10.38
N ALA A 80 -9.81 -1.76 10.13
CA ALA A 80 -9.43 -3.16 10.00
C ALA A 80 -9.19 -3.89 11.34
N ASP A 81 -8.51 -3.25 12.28
CA ASP A 81 -8.04 -3.94 13.48
C ASP A 81 -8.94 -3.71 14.69
N ASP A 82 -9.87 -2.75 14.64
CA ASP A 82 -10.65 -2.34 15.80
C ASP A 82 -11.65 -1.22 15.51
N SER A 83 -12.85 -1.27 16.11
CA SER A 83 -13.82 -0.16 15.96
C SER A 83 -13.37 1.07 16.76
N VAL A 84 -13.43 2.23 16.12
CA VAL A 84 -13.24 3.52 16.79
C VAL A 84 -14.38 3.71 17.79
N PRO A 85 -14.09 3.94 19.09
CA PRO A 85 -15.13 4.16 20.08
C PRO A 85 -16.02 5.34 19.65
N PRO A 86 -17.35 5.27 19.82
CA PRO A 86 -18.24 6.37 19.46
C PRO A 86 -17.90 7.70 20.17
N SER A 87 -17.20 7.66 21.30
CA SER A 87 -16.70 8.84 22.02
C SER A 87 -15.52 9.53 21.33
N GLU A 88 -14.80 8.81 20.45
CA GLU A 88 -13.61 9.31 19.75
C GLU A 88 -13.92 9.79 18.33
N SER A 89 -15.17 9.62 17.86
CA SER A 89 -15.59 10.11 16.55
C SER A 89 -16.92 10.82 16.63
N ALA A 90 -17.08 11.90 15.88
CA ALA A 90 -18.30 12.69 15.89
C ALA A 90 -18.71 13.09 14.48
N TRP A 91 -20.00 12.96 14.20
CA TRP A 91 -20.62 13.55 13.02
C TRP A 91 -20.73 15.06 13.23
N LYS A 92 -20.15 15.81 12.29
CA LYS A 92 -20.27 17.26 12.21
C LYS A 92 -21.15 17.62 11.01
N GLU A 93 -22.32 18.17 11.27
CA GLU A 93 -23.20 18.73 10.24
C GLU A 93 -22.55 19.98 9.64
N LEU A 94 -22.52 20.07 8.31
CA LEU A 94 -21.87 21.16 7.59
C LEU A 94 -22.88 22.23 7.22
N GLN A 95 -22.56 23.47 7.59
CA GLN A 95 -23.33 24.64 7.18
C GLN A 95 -23.24 24.85 5.65
N PRO A 96 -24.25 25.46 5.00
CA PRO A 96 -24.23 25.66 3.55
C PRO A 96 -22.99 26.39 3.01
N SER A 97 -22.39 27.29 3.81
CA SER A 97 -21.13 27.97 3.49
C SER A 97 -19.92 27.01 3.55
N GLU A 98 -19.89 26.10 4.51
CA GLU A 98 -18.84 25.09 4.67
C GLU A 98 -18.87 24.06 3.54
N ARG A 99 -20.05 23.64 3.07
CA ARG A 99 -20.20 22.62 2.00
C ARG A 99 -19.45 22.95 0.71
N ARG A 100 -19.22 24.23 0.43
CA ARG A 100 -18.49 24.69 -0.75
C ARG A 100 -16.97 24.56 -0.59
N ASN A 101 -16.47 24.45 0.64
CA ASN A 101 -15.05 24.32 0.94
C ASN A 101 -14.53 22.96 0.48
N TRP A 102 -13.40 22.97 -0.22
CA TRP A 102 -12.78 21.77 -0.78
C TRP A 102 -12.40 20.73 0.27
N LYS A 103 -12.12 21.14 1.51
CA LYS A 103 -11.76 20.23 2.62
C LYS A 103 -12.84 19.21 2.95
N PHE A 104 -14.11 19.56 2.73
CA PHE A 104 -15.25 18.70 3.02
C PHE A 104 -15.75 17.95 1.79
N LYS A 105 -14.99 18.00 0.69
CA LYS A 105 -15.31 17.29 -0.53
C LYS A 105 -14.57 15.96 -0.56
N ILE A 106 -15.27 14.92 -0.99
CA ILE A 106 -14.65 13.65 -1.38
C ILE A 106 -14.61 13.62 -2.91
N ASN A 107 -13.41 13.63 -3.50
CA ASN A 107 -13.24 13.73 -4.96
C ASN A 107 -14.05 14.89 -5.60
N GLY A 108 -14.13 16.03 -4.91
CA GLY A 108 -14.86 17.21 -5.39
C GLY A 108 -16.37 17.20 -5.17
N VAL A 109 -16.91 16.20 -4.47
CA VAL A 109 -18.35 16.08 -4.18
C VAL A 109 -18.72 16.62 -2.80
N GLU A 110 -19.79 17.41 -2.73
CA GLU A 110 -20.28 18.02 -1.50
C GLU A 110 -20.97 17.01 -0.58
N ALA A 111 -20.50 16.96 0.67
CA ALA A 111 -21.14 16.27 1.79
C ALA A 111 -22.06 17.22 2.58
N ILE A 112 -23.07 16.66 3.25
CA ILE A 112 -23.91 17.39 4.21
C ILE A 112 -23.39 17.29 5.64
N ALA A 113 -22.67 16.21 5.96
CA ALA A 113 -21.98 16.02 7.24
C ALA A 113 -20.72 15.17 7.02
N VAL A 114 -19.76 15.30 7.93
CA VAL A 114 -18.52 14.51 7.95
C VAL A 114 -18.35 13.83 9.30
N LEU A 115 -17.87 12.58 9.29
CA LEU A 115 -17.44 11.87 10.50
C LEU A 115 -15.96 12.18 10.71
N THR A 116 -15.70 12.84 11.83
CA THR A 116 -14.38 13.36 12.18
C THR A 116 -13.73 12.47 13.25
N LEU A 117 -12.42 12.36 13.17
CA LEU A 117 -11.60 11.59 14.08
C LEU A 117 -10.35 12.41 14.43
N PRO A 118 -10.28 13.02 15.62
CA PRO A 118 -9.13 13.77 16.07
C PRO A 118 -8.00 12.84 16.49
N VAL A 119 -6.81 13.00 15.91
CA VAL A 119 -5.62 12.24 16.26
C VAL A 119 -4.42 13.17 16.23
N GLU A 120 -3.76 13.32 17.38
CA GLU A 120 -2.46 14.02 17.52
C GLU A 120 -2.44 15.43 16.89
N GLY A 121 -3.53 16.18 17.07
CA GLY A 121 -3.68 17.55 16.55
C GLY A 121 -4.18 17.65 15.11
N TYR A 122 -4.38 16.52 14.43
CA TYR A 122 -5.02 16.45 13.11
C TYR A 122 -6.47 15.99 13.23
N GLU A 123 -7.30 16.40 12.28
CA GLU A 123 -8.70 15.99 12.14
C GLU A 123 -8.83 15.16 10.86
N TYR A 124 -9.02 13.85 11.01
CA TYR A 124 -9.22 12.93 9.89
C TYR A 124 -10.70 12.78 9.56
N TYR A 125 -11.04 12.77 8.27
CA TYR A 125 -12.41 12.50 7.83
C TYR A 125 -12.55 11.04 7.45
N ILE A 126 -13.26 10.29 8.29
CA ILE A 126 -13.43 8.84 8.14
C ILE A 126 -14.83 8.45 7.63
N GLY A 127 -15.68 9.45 7.36
CA GLY A 127 -16.99 9.22 6.79
C GLY A 127 -17.67 10.51 6.31
N TRP A 128 -18.69 10.33 5.46
CA TRP A 128 -19.44 11.39 4.82
C TRP A 128 -20.91 11.03 4.77
N ARG A 129 -21.79 11.99 5.07
CA ARG A 129 -23.22 11.91 4.72
C ARG A 129 -23.46 12.73 3.48
N MET A 130 -24.20 12.20 2.51
CA MET A 130 -24.48 12.90 1.26
C MET A 130 -25.82 12.49 0.64
N THR A 131 -26.31 13.31 -0.30
CA THR A 131 -27.53 13.01 -1.06
C THR A 131 -27.24 12.01 -2.18
N TRP A 132 -28.29 11.41 -2.75
CA TRP A 132 -28.17 10.57 -3.95
C TRP A 132 -27.44 11.27 -5.11
N ASN A 133 -27.76 12.54 -5.37
CA ASN A 133 -27.12 13.30 -6.45
C ASN A 133 -25.62 13.49 -6.21
N SER A 134 -25.21 13.68 -4.95
CA SER A 134 -23.79 13.71 -4.58
C SER A 134 -23.14 12.35 -4.79
N LEU A 135 -23.77 11.26 -4.31
CA LEU A 135 -23.24 9.91 -4.50
C LEU A 135 -23.07 9.57 -5.99
N MET A 136 -24.05 9.86 -6.83
CA MET A 136 -23.92 9.67 -8.29
C MET A 136 -22.73 10.44 -8.88
N LYS A 137 -22.48 11.68 -8.41
CA LYS A 137 -21.30 12.45 -8.85
C LYS A 137 -20.00 11.80 -8.38
N LEU A 138 -19.98 11.26 -7.17
CA LEU A 138 -18.81 10.57 -6.61
C LEU A 138 -18.47 9.33 -7.44
N CYS A 139 -19.47 8.52 -7.77
CA CYS A 139 -19.28 7.30 -8.57
C CYS A 139 -18.82 7.58 -10.00
N LYS A 140 -19.13 8.78 -10.54
CA LYS A 140 -18.64 9.23 -11.85
C LYS A 140 -17.24 9.88 -11.78
N GLY A 141 -16.79 10.23 -10.58
CA GLY A 141 -15.51 10.89 -10.35
C GLY A 141 -14.33 9.93 -10.46
N THR A 142 -13.17 10.46 -10.81
CA THR A 142 -11.93 9.68 -10.77
C THR A 142 -11.54 9.37 -9.32
N GLY A 143 -11.19 8.13 -9.03
CA GLY A 143 -10.70 7.72 -7.71
C GLY A 143 -11.77 7.19 -6.76
N PHE A 144 -12.97 6.89 -7.26
CA PHE A 144 -13.93 6.01 -6.59
C PHE A 144 -14.01 4.69 -7.37
N TYR A 145 -13.95 3.57 -6.64
CA TYR A 145 -14.04 2.22 -7.15
C TYR A 145 -15.29 1.56 -6.55
N HIS A 146 -15.91 0.64 -7.28
CA HIS A 146 -17.19 0.03 -6.87
C HIS A 146 -17.17 -1.51 -6.88
N ILE A 147 -16.17 -2.14 -7.50
CA ILE A 147 -16.02 -3.60 -7.54
C ILE A 147 -14.74 -4.01 -6.79
N PRO A 148 -14.77 -5.08 -5.99
CA PRO A 148 -15.97 -5.81 -5.55
C PRO A 148 -16.79 -5.06 -4.50
N PHE A 149 -16.22 -4.00 -3.91
CA PHE A 149 -16.86 -3.14 -2.92
C PHE A 149 -16.54 -1.67 -3.22
N PRO A 150 -17.36 -0.74 -2.70
CA PRO A 150 -17.04 0.68 -2.69
C PRO A 150 -15.68 0.95 -2.05
N ALA A 151 -14.84 1.71 -2.74
CA ALA A 151 -13.54 2.10 -2.23
C ALA A 151 -13.07 3.44 -2.82
N VAL A 152 -12.17 4.12 -2.12
CA VAL A 152 -11.59 5.40 -2.57
C VAL A 152 -10.10 5.25 -2.80
N ASN A 153 -9.57 5.94 -3.79
CA ASN A 153 -8.14 5.97 -4.05
C ASN A 153 -7.39 6.56 -2.84
N PRO A 154 -6.44 5.81 -2.23
CA PRO A 154 -5.77 6.23 -1.01
C PRO A 154 -4.98 7.53 -1.19
N GLN A 155 -4.32 7.69 -2.33
CA GLN A 155 -3.52 8.87 -2.61
C GLN A 155 -4.39 10.11 -2.87
N ALA A 156 -5.53 9.94 -3.56
CA ALA A 156 -6.50 11.02 -3.74
C ALA A 156 -7.05 11.49 -2.38
N TYR A 157 -7.37 10.56 -1.48
CA TYR A 157 -7.78 10.86 -0.11
C TYR A 157 -6.69 11.62 0.66
N MET A 158 -5.47 11.08 0.72
CA MET A 158 -4.36 11.72 1.43
C MET A 158 -4.04 13.11 0.90
N PHE A 159 -4.14 13.38 -0.41
CA PHE A 159 -3.88 14.71 -0.97
C PHE A 159 -5.02 15.72 -0.78
N GLN A 160 -6.23 15.25 -0.49
CA GLN A 160 -7.39 16.10 -0.20
C GLN A 160 -7.50 16.45 1.28
N HIS A 161 -6.80 15.72 2.15
CA HIS A 161 -6.94 15.87 3.60
C HIS A 161 -5.57 16.05 4.25
N ARG A 162 -5.49 16.97 5.21
CA ARG A 162 -4.25 17.18 5.94
C ARG A 162 -4.11 16.08 6.98
N GLY A 163 -2.89 15.65 7.20
CA GLY A 163 -2.61 14.61 8.17
C GLY A 163 -1.21 14.05 8.00
N ILE A 164 -0.90 13.13 8.89
CA ILE A 164 0.25 12.25 8.82
C ILE A 164 -0.29 10.85 8.52
N TYR A 165 0.17 10.28 7.43
CA TYR A 165 -0.31 9.00 6.94
C TYR A 165 0.85 8.04 6.82
N THR A 166 0.85 6.95 7.59
CA THR A 166 1.81 5.86 7.35
C THR A 166 1.15 4.83 6.43
N VAL A 167 1.86 4.37 5.42
CA VAL A 167 1.43 3.27 4.57
C VAL A 167 2.47 2.18 4.68
N ASP A 168 2.03 0.99 5.06
CA ASP A 168 2.88 -0.17 5.26
C ASP A 168 2.27 -1.40 4.61
N TRP A 169 3.04 -2.49 4.57
CA TRP A 169 2.55 -3.80 4.14
C TRP A 169 2.53 -4.75 5.32
N ILE A 170 1.35 -5.16 5.76
CA ILE A 170 1.21 -6.16 6.80
C ILE A 170 1.27 -7.55 6.19
N LYS A 171 2.10 -8.42 6.77
CA LYS A 171 2.31 -9.79 6.29
C LYS A 171 0.95 -10.53 6.21
N HIS A 172 0.72 -11.23 5.10
CA HIS A 172 -0.53 -11.93 4.75
C HIS A 172 -1.82 -11.09 4.65
N LYS A 173 -1.85 -9.87 5.19
CA LYS A 173 -2.99 -8.95 5.14
C LYS A 173 -2.91 -7.98 3.96
N GLY A 174 -1.71 -7.63 3.52
CA GLY A 174 -1.47 -6.72 2.40
C GLY A 174 -1.22 -5.27 2.85
N PRO A 175 -1.34 -4.30 1.93
CA PRO A 175 -1.05 -2.91 2.22
C PRO A 175 -2.13 -2.27 3.11
N ARG A 176 -1.73 -1.39 4.01
CA ARG A 176 -2.63 -0.65 4.90
C ARG A 176 -2.25 0.81 4.99
N LEU A 177 -3.26 1.65 5.22
CA LEU A 177 -3.11 3.07 5.50
C LEU A 177 -3.42 3.31 6.98
N ASN A 178 -2.46 3.89 7.69
CA ASN A 178 -2.53 4.20 9.10
C ASN A 178 -2.73 5.70 9.25
N LEU A 179 -3.83 6.11 9.90
CA LEU A 179 -4.10 7.52 10.21
C LEU A 179 -3.36 8.00 11.47
N ARG A 180 -2.56 7.11 12.07
CA ARG A 180 -1.89 7.31 13.34
C ARG A 180 -0.62 6.49 13.38
N GLU A 181 0.50 7.17 13.53
CA GLU A 181 1.69 6.60 14.14
C GLU A 181 2.48 7.75 14.77
N SER A 182 2.79 7.59 16.05
CA SER A 182 3.63 8.51 16.80
C SER A 182 4.95 8.67 16.06
N LEU A 183 5.39 9.92 15.86
CA LEU A 183 6.71 10.32 15.37
C LEU A 183 7.89 9.84 16.27
N GLN A 184 7.72 8.77 17.06
CA GLN A 184 8.79 8.03 17.73
C GLN A 184 9.63 7.18 16.74
N LEU A 185 9.62 7.50 15.45
CA LEU A 185 10.70 7.14 14.54
C LEU A 185 11.93 7.97 14.95
N LEU A 186 12.60 7.70 16.08
CA LEU A 186 13.63 8.59 16.64
C LEU A 186 15.10 8.16 16.47
N ASP A 187 15.42 7.06 15.76
CA ASP A 187 16.84 6.68 15.55
C ASP A 187 17.24 6.18 14.14
N ALA A 188 16.33 6.18 13.15
CA ALA A 188 16.66 5.74 11.78
C ALA A 188 17.06 6.93 10.87
N PRO A 189 17.94 6.77 9.89
CA PRO A 189 18.16 7.82 8.88
C PRO A 189 16.91 7.97 8.02
N TYR A 190 16.03 8.91 8.35
CA TYR A 190 14.90 9.29 7.49
C TYR A 190 15.40 10.21 6.38
N VAL A 191 14.81 10.06 5.19
CA VAL A 191 14.94 11.05 4.14
C VAL A 191 13.57 11.57 3.77
N THR A 192 13.41 12.87 3.93
CA THR A 192 12.20 13.60 3.60
C THR A 192 12.27 14.13 2.17
N LEU A 193 11.47 13.54 1.27
CA LEU A 193 11.31 14.01 -0.10
C LEU A 193 10.20 15.05 -0.19
N LYS A 194 10.47 16.19 -0.86
CA LYS A 194 9.47 17.21 -1.15
C LYS A 194 8.82 16.96 -2.52
N LYS A 195 7.68 17.59 -2.76
CA LYS A 195 6.94 17.52 -4.03
C LYS A 195 7.83 17.76 -5.25
N GLU A 196 8.76 18.70 -5.17
CA GLU A 196 9.65 19.11 -6.24
C GLU A 196 10.65 17.99 -6.60
N ASP A 197 11.05 17.18 -5.62
CA ASP A 197 12.02 16.09 -5.81
C ASP A 197 11.45 14.96 -6.69
N PHE A 198 10.13 14.80 -6.73
CA PHE A 198 9.44 13.86 -7.63
C PHE A 198 9.31 14.36 -9.08
N ILE A 199 9.64 15.62 -9.34
CA ILE A 199 9.61 16.23 -10.68
C ILE A 199 11.01 16.26 -11.29
N LYS A 200 12.06 16.27 -10.46
CA LYS A 200 13.45 16.30 -10.89
C LYS A 200 13.84 15.02 -11.64
N PRO A 201 14.80 15.12 -12.58
CA PRO A 201 15.39 13.96 -13.23
C PRO A 201 16.14 13.11 -12.19
N ASN A 202 15.72 11.87 -12.01
CA ASN A 202 16.35 10.91 -11.11
C ASN A 202 17.12 9.84 -11.89
N LYS A 203 17.95 9.10 -11.18
CA LYS A 203 18.63 7.91 -11.72
C LYS A 203 17.93 6.66 -11.20
N VAL A 204 17.68 5.72 -12.10
CA VAL A 204 17.10 4.42 -11.78
C VAL A 204 18.01 3.34 -12.32
N LYS A 205 18.39 2.37 -11.50
CA LYS A 205 19.09 1.17 -11.94
C LYS A 205 18.16 -0.03 -11.85
N PHE A 206 17.93 -0.70 -12.99
CA PHE A 206 17.02 -1.84 -13.10
C PHE A 206 17.40 -2.72 -14.29
N VAL A 207 17.23 -4.04 -14.19
CA VAL A 207 17.61 -5.02 -15.24
C VAL A 207 19.06 -4.80 -15.71
N GLY A 208 19.96 -4.62 -14.73
CA GLY A 208 21.39 -4.43 -14.93
C GLY A 208 21.82 -3.14 -15.63
N ARG A 209 20.90 -2.20 -15.93
CA ARG A 209 21.21 -0.92 -16.57
C ARG A 209 20.85 0.27 -15.69
N GLU A 210 21.59 1.36 -15.85
CA GLU A 210 21.27 2.67 -15.26
C GLU A 210 20.54 3.52 -16.30
N TYR A 211 19.41 4.08 -15.91
CA TYR A 211 18.57 5.00 -16.67
C TYR A 211 18.62 6.36 -16.01
N SER A 212 19.01 7.38 -16.76
CA SER A 212 19.04 8.77 -16.28
C SER A 212 17.73 9.48 -16.66
N ASN A 213 17.50 10.64 -16.04
CA ASN A 213 16.36 11.53 -16.33
C ASN A 213 14.97 10.90 -16.10
N GLN A 214 14.88 9.97 -15.16
CA GLN A 214 13.64 9.27 -14.85
C GLN A 214 12.81 10.08 -13.84
N LYS A 215 11.50 10.14 -14.04
CA LYS A 215 10.54 10.73 -13.09
C LYS A 215 9.96 9.62 -12.25
N ILE A 216 10.07 9.73 -10.93
CA ILE A 216 9.55 8.72 -10.01
C ILE A 216 8.39 9.34 -9.23
N ARG A 217 7.28 8.62 -9.12
CA ARG A 217 6.10 9.06 -8.35
C ARG A 217 5.50 7.88 -7.61
N PHE A 218 4.93 8.14 -6.44
CA PHE A 218 4.07 7.16 -5.80
C PHE A 218 2.69 7.14 -6.46
N GLN A 219 2.16 5.94 -6.67
CA GLN A 219 0.80 5.68 -7.12
C GLN A 219 0.24 4.50 -6.32
N LEU A 220 0.01 4.71 -5.02
CA LEU A 220 -0.35 3.63 -4.09
C LEU A 220 -1.69 2.95 -4.39
N GLY A 221 -2.52 3.61 -5.21
CA GLY A 221 -3.73 3.00 -5.76
C GLY A 221 -3.46 1.98 -6.88
N ASN A 222 -2.24 1.83 -7.37
CA ASN A 222 -1.84 0.73 -8.24
C ASN A 222 -1.23 -0.37 -7.36
N GLU A 223 -1.56 -1.63 -7.64
CA GLU A 223 -0.90 -2.73 -6.93
C GLU A 223 0.55 -2.91 -7.38
N ALA A 224 0.77 -3.04 -8.69
CA ALA A 224 2.09 -3.20 -9.26
C ALA A 224 2.79 -1.85 -9.49
N THR A 225 4.12 -1.91 -9.55
CA THR A 225 4.93 -0.75 -9.96
C THR A 225 4.91 -0.63 -11.48
N GLN A 226 4.51 0.52 -11.99
CA GLN A 226 4.47 0.75 -13.44
C GLN A 226 5.81 1.33 -13.90
N VAL A 227 6.38 0.74 -14.94
CA VAL A 227 7.70 1.07 -15.48
C VAL A 227 7.60 1.59 -16.92
N PRO A 228 8.58 2.35 -17.43
CA PRO A 228 8.58 2.78 -18.83
C PRO A 228 8.50 1.61 -19.82
N PRO A 229 7.81 1.76 -20.97
CA PRO A 229 7.59 0.66 -21.93
C PRO A 229 8.88 -0.09 -22.33
N GLU A 230 9.93 0.64 -22.72
CA GLU A 230 11.21 0.05 -23.12
C GLU A 230 11.85 -0.80 -22.01
N ILE A 231 11.67 -0.37 -20.75
CA ILE A 231 12.19 -1.07 -19.58
C ILE A 231 11.34 -2.30 -19.28
N PHE A 232 10.02 -2.21 -19.47
CA PHE A 232 9.10 -3.33 -19.32
C PHE A 232 9.42 -4.46 -20.30
N ASP A 233 9.53 -4.15 -21.60
CA ASP A 233 9.85 -5.11 -22.65
C ASP A 233 11.20 -5.82 -22.38
N ARG A 234 12.13 -5.08 -21.77
CA ARG A 234 13.45 -5.57 -21.40
C ARG A 234 13.42 -6.61 -20.28
N ILE A 235 12.43 -6.57 -19.39
CA ILE A 235 12.23 -7.63 -18.38
C ILE A 235 12.01 -8.96 -19.10
N GLY A 236 11.04 -9.02 -20.01
CA GLY A 236 10.73 -10.22 -20.79
C GLY A 236 11.96 -10.75 -21.54
N TYR A 237 12.65 -9.87 -22.27
CA TYR A 237 13.85 -10.24 -23.03
C TYR A 237 14.97 -10.78 -22.14
N THR A 238 15.25 -10.13 -21.00
CA THR A 238 16.33 -10.56 -20.10
C THR A 238 16.03 -11.92 -19.47
N PHE A 239 14.80 -12.17 -19.03
CA PHE A 239 14.45 -13.46 -18.45
C PHE A 239 14.49 -14.61 -19.48
N GLN A 240 14.10 -14.32 -20.73
CA GLN A 240 14.21 -15.27 -21.82
C GLN A 240 15.67 -15.68 -22.09
N LEU A 241 16.61 -14.72 -22.08
CA LEU A 241 18.04 -15.00 -22.24
C LEU A 241 18.61 -15.85 -21.10
N GLU A 242 18.08 -15.70 -19.89
CA GLU A 242 18.49 -16.45 -18.70
C GLU A 242 17.79 -17.83 -18.59
N GLY A 243 17.02 -18.22 -19.63
CA GLY A 243 16.37 -19.53 -19.71
C GLY A 243 15.18 -19.69 -18.75
N THR A 244 14.54 -18.59 -18.37
CA THR A 244 13.29 -18.57 -17.57
C THR A 244 12.23 -17.80 -18.36
N PRO A 245 11.57 -18.41 -19.36
CA PRO A 245 10.63 -17.70 -20.21
C PRO A 245 9.47 -17.14 -19.38
N LEU A 246 9.19 -15.85 -19.54
CA LEU A 246 8.03 -15.20 -18.94
C LEU A 246 6.86 -15.22 -19.92
N THR A 247 5.67 -15.50 -19.41
CA THR A 247 4.41 -15.35 -20.16
C THR A 247 3.77 -14.02 -19.78
N LEU A 248 3.36 -13.21 -20.75
CA LEU A 248 2.62 -11.99 -20.47
C LEU A 248 1.13 -12.33 -20.35
N ASP A 249 0.56 -12.19 -19.16
CA ASP A 249 -0.88 -12.33 -18.98
C ASP A 249 -1.60 -11.10 -19.56
N SER A 250 -2.43 -11.34 -20.57
CA SER A 250 -3.19 -10.30 -21.25
C SER A 250 -4.21 -9.58 -20.35
N SER A 251 -4.69 -10.24 -19.28
CA SER A 251 -5.72 -9.69 -18.41
C SER A 251 -5.13 -8.71 -17.39
N SER A 252 -4.03 -9.08 -16.73
CA SER A 252 -3.33 -8.22 -15.77
C SER A 252 -2.29 -7.31 -16.40
N GLY A 253 -1.80 -7.63 -17.61
CA GLY A 253 -0.67 -6.93 -18.23
C GLY A 253 0.65 -7.18 -17.51
N ARG A 254 0.77 -8.29 -16.78
CA ARG A 254 1.94 -8.64 -15.96
C ARG A 254 2.61 -9.89 -16.49
N TYR A 255 3.91 -10.01 -16.22
CA TYR A 255 4.65 -11.22 -16.53
C TYR A 255 4.43 -12.29 -15.46
N GLU A 256 4.21 -13.51 -15.91
CA GLU A 256 3.98 -14.72 -15.11
C GLU A 256 4.95 -15.83 -15.52
N PHE A 257 5.24 -16.73 -14.59
CA PHE A 257 6.10 -17.89 -14.78
C PHE A 257 5.79 -18.97 -13.73
N ASP A 258 6.21 -20.21 -13.98
CA ASP A 258 6.07 -21.29 -13.01
C ASP A 258 6.96 -20.99 -11.80
N CYS A 259 6.37 -20.97 -10.60
CA CYS A 259 7.14 -20.78 -9.37
C CYS A 259 8.24 -21.84 -9.22
N PHE A 260 8.02 -23.06 -9.70
CA PHE A 260 8.99 -24.14 -9.68
C PHE A 260 10.27 -23.81 -10.46
N ASP A 261 10.17 -23.04 -11.55
CA ASP A 261 11.35 -22.59 -12.30
C ASP A 261 12.27 -21.69 -11.46
N LEU A 262 11.69 -20.99 -10.47
CA LEU A 262 12.44 -20.21 -9.49
C LEU A 262 13.06 -21.10 -8.41
N LEU A 263 12.35 -22.17 -8.00
CA LEU A 263 12.81 -23.12 -6.95
C LEU A 263 13.95 -24.01 -7.44
N MET A 264 13.84 -24.55 -8.65
CA MET A 264 14.76 -25.55 -9.20
C MET A 264 16.18 -25.05 -9.39
N PHE A 265 16.38 -23.74 -9.33
CA PHE A 265 17.67 -23.13 -9.51
C PHE A 265 17.95 -22.12 -8.40
N LYS A 266 18.48 -22.61 -7.26
CA LYS A 266 19.03 -21.76 -6.19
C LYS A 266 20.01 -20.69 -6.72
N TYR A 267 20.74 -21.00 -7.79
CA TYR A 267 21.58 -20.04 -8.53
C TYR A 267 20.77 -18.97 -9.28
N ARG A 268 19.64 -19.34 -9.90
CA ARG A 268 18.75 -18.38 -10.56
C ARG A 268 18.07 -17.46 -9.56
N VAL A 269 17.74 -17.88 -8.33
CA VAL A 269 17.19 -16.96 -7.31
C VAL A 269 18.15 -15.79 -7.06
N VAL A 270 19.45 -16.05 -6.93
CA VAL A 270 20.47 -15.00 -6.76
C VAL A 270 20.58 -14.13 -8.01
N GLN A 271 20.54 -14.73 -9.21
CA GLN A 271 20.58 -14.01 -10.48
C GLN A 271 19.33 -13.14 -10.68
N ILE A 272 18.13 -13.72 -10.59
CA ILE A 272 16.83 -13.04 -10.65
C ILE A 272 16.81 -11.89 -9.66
N ASN A 273 17.18 -12.12 -8.39
CA ASN A 273 17.21 -11.05 -7.41
C ASN A 273 18.13 -9.91 -7.84
N ARG A 274 19.31 -10.20 -8.39
CA ARG A 274 20.22 -9.18 -8.96
C ARG A 274 19.65 -8.48 -10.20
N LEU A 275 18.99 -9.23 -11.08
CA LEU A 275 18.45 -8.72 -12.35
C LEU A 275 17.32 -7.73 -12.10
N ILE A 276 16.34 -8.08 -11.27
CA ILE A 276 15.18 -7.22 -10.96
C ILE A 276 15.31 -6.46 -9.64
N THR A 277 16.53 -6.30 -9.12
CA THR A 277 16.75 -5.29 -8.08
C THR A 277 16.56 -3.90 -8.68
N LEU A 278 15.63 -3.14 -8.11
CA LEU A 278 15.37 -1.75 -8.45
C LEU A 278 16.10 -0.85 -7.46
N SER A 279 17.10 -0.13 -7.94
CA SER A 279 17.73 0.96 -7.18
C SER A 279 17.20 2.29 -7.71
N LEU A 280 16.63 3.09 -6.81
CA LEU A 280 16.15 4.44 -7.10
C LEU A 280 17.06 5.43 -6.39
N ARG A 281 17.64 6.36 -7.14
CA ARG A 281 18.47 7.42 -6.60
C ARG A 281 17.83 8.79 -6.83
N TRP A 282 17.38 9.41 -5.76
CA TRP A 282 16.89 10.80 -5.78
C TRP A 282 18.03 11.78 -5.57
N LEU A 283 18.03 12.84 -6.38
CA LEU A 283 18.91 13.98 -6.25
C LEU A 283 18.14 15.11 -5.55
N GLY A 284 18.24 15.18 -4.23
CA GLY A 284 17.65 16.27 -3.43
C GLY A 284 18.44 17.57 -3.58
N ASP A 285 17.85 18.68 -3.12
CA ASP A 285 18.51 20.00 -3.14
C ASP A 285 19.70 20.11 -2.16
N SER A 286 19.76 19.25 -1.14
CA SER A 286 20.72 19.33 -0.03
C SER A 286 22.01 18.52 -0.23
N ALA A 287 22.37 18.15 -1.47
CA ALA A 287 23.46 17.20 -1.80
C ALA A 287 23.28 15.78 -1.21
N GLN A 288 22.23 15.53 -0.43
CA GLN A 288 21.86 14.20 0.03
C GLN A 288 21.30 13.41 -1.14
N GLN A 289 21.94 12.27 -1.41
CA GLN A 289 21.45 11.27 -2.35
C GLN A 289 20.71 10.21 -1.53
N LEU A 290 19.42 10.05 -1.81
CA LEU A 290 18.67 8.90 -1.30
C LEU A 290 18.78 7.79 -2.32
N GLU A 291 19.43 6.69 -1.94
CA GLU A 291 19.39 5.45 -2.69
C GLU A 291 18.56 4.42 -1.93
N VAL A 292 17.42 4.02 -2.50
CA VAL A 292 16.63 2.90 -1.98
C VAL A 292 16.78 1.71 -2.91
N MET A 293 16.91 0.53 -2.33
CA MET A 293 17.06 -0.73 -3.06
C MET A 293 15.88 -1.66 -2.79
N PHE A 294 15.03 -1.82 -3.79
CA PHE A 294 13.94 -2.78 -3.79
C PHE A 294 14.43 -4.10 -4.40
N LYS A 295 14.52 -5.14 -3.56
CA LYS A 295 15.05 -6.45 -3.96
C LYS A 295 14.06 -7.14 -4.89
N GLY A 296 14.58 -7.86 -5.88
CA GLY A 296 13.77 -8.56 -6.87
C GLY A 296 12.69 -9.46 -6.29
N LEU A 297 13.01 -10.23 -5.24
CA LEU A 297 12.05 -11.14 -4.62
C LEU A 297 10.82 -10.42 -4.03
N GLN A 298 10.97 -9.15 -3.60
CA GLN A 298 9.86 -8.35 -3.08
C GLN A 298 8.85 -7.97 -4.17
N SER A 299 9.25 -8.05 -5.44
CA SER A 299 8.38 -7.80 -6.59
C SER A 299 7.63 -9.04 -7.07
N ILE A 300 7.81 -10.21 -6.45
CA ILE A 300 7.17 -11.47 -6.89
C ILE A 300 5.96 -11.76 -6.00
N PHE A 301 4.85 -12.14 -6.61
CA PHE A 301 3.67 -12.65 -5.93
C PHE A 301 3.38 -14.07 -6.38
N LYS A 302 3.19 -14.99 -5.43
CA LYS A 302 2.83 -16.39 -5.70
C LYS A 302 1.33 -16.58 -5.51
N LYS A 303 0.71 -17.22 -6.49
CA LYS A 303 -0.65 -17.75 -6.41
C LYS A 303 -0.62 -19.19 -6.93
N GLU A 304 -0.82 -20.14 -6.03
CA GLU A 304 -0.68 -21.57 -6.33
C GLU A 304 0.73 -21.85 -6.88
N ASP A 305 0.84 -22.41 -8.08
CA ASP A 305 2.11 -22.69 -8.76
C ASP A 305 2.56 -21.58 -9.70
N THR A 306 1.77 -20.50 -9.85
CA THR A 306 2.12 -19.36 -10.70
C THR A 306 2.73 -18.23 -9.89
N CYS A 307 3.86 -17.72 -10.39
CA CYS A 307 4.56 -16.56 -9.86
C CYS A 307 4.39 -15.38 -10.82
N THR A 308 3.92 -14.25 -10.31
CA THR A 308 3.67 -13.02 -11.06
C THR A 308 4.67 -11.95 -10.66
N LEU A 309 5.28 -11.27 -11.64
CA LEU A 309 6.07 -10.05 -11.41
C LEU A 309 5.13 -8.86 -11.24
N LEU A 310 5.25 -8.15 -10.13
CA LEU A 310 4.47 -6.94 -9.79
C LEU A 310 5.03 -5.69 -10.47
N PHE A 311 5.31 -5.81 -11.77
CA PHE A 311 5.64 -4.72 -12.68
C PHE A 311 4.63 -4.67 -13.82
N GLU A 312 4.27 -3.46 -14.23
CA GLU A 312 3.34 -3.21 -15.35
C GLU A 312 3.93 -2.18 -16.30
N ASN A 313 3.47 -2.19 -17.55
CA ASN A 313 3.80 -1.13 -18.49
C ASN A 313 3.02 0.15 -18.16
N SER A 314 3.73 1.25 -17.91
CA SER A 314 3.13 2.56 -17.61
C SER A 314 2.48 3.25 -18.82
N GLY A 315 2.83 2.83 -20.04
CA GLY A 315 2.49 3.52 -21.28
C GLY A 315 3.17 4.89 -21.43
N ARG A 316 4.09 5.25 -20.53
CA ARG A 316 4.73 6.58 -20.46
C ARG A 316 6.25 6.44 -20.48
N LYS A 317 6.90 7.18 -21.37
CA LYS A 317 8.37 7.25 -21.41
C LYS A 317 8.89 7.94 -20.14
N ASP A 318 10.00 7.41 -19.60
CA ASP A 318 10.74 7.99 -18.48
C ASP A 318 9.94 8.22 -17.17
N VAL A 319 8.79 7.57 -17.00
CA VAL A 319 7.96 7.70 -15.80
C VAL A 319 7.84 6.35 -15.09
N TRP A 320 8.19 6.37 -13.81
CA TRP A 320 8.00 5.28 -12.85
C TRP A 320 6.89 5.63 -11.89
N LEU A 321 5.91 4.73 -11.75
CA LEU A 321 4.81 4.86 -10.81
C LEU A 321 4.93 3.73 -9.78
N LEU A 322 5.47 4.05 -8.60
CA LEU A 322 5.66 3.11 -7.51
C LEU A 322 4.29 2.74 -6.91
N GLY A 323 3.87 1.51 -7.16
CA GLY A 323 2.62 0.96 -6.64
C GLY A 323 2.73 0.53 -5.18
N SER A 324 1.66 -0.03 -4.63
CA SER A 324 1.64 -0.58 -3.27
C SER A 324 2.54 -1.81 -3.10
N SER A 325 2.98 -2.47 -4.18
CA SER A 325 4.01 -3.51 -4.14
C SER A 325 5.34 -3.01 -3.56
N PHE A 326 5.65 -1.72 -3.71
CA PHE A 326 6.82 -1.09 -3.10
C PHE A 326 6.80 -1.19 -1.56
N LEU A 327 5.61 -1.22 -0.97
CA LEU A 327 5.42 -1.28 0.49
C LEU A 327 5.86 -2.63 1.09
N ARG A 328 6.07 -3.65 0.24
CA ARG A 328 6.64 -4.93 0.69
C ARG A 328 8.04 -4.79 1.26
N ALA A 329 8.76 -3.73 0.87
CA ALA A 329 10.12 -3.44 1.31
C ALA A 329 10.22 -2.20 2.19
N PHE A 330 9.31 -1.24 2.04
CA PHE A 330 9.41 0.06 2.69
C PHE A 330 8.10 0.45 3.35
N ASN A 331 8.20 1.19 4.45
CA ASN A 331 7.08 1.94 5.00
C ASN A 331 7.20 3.39 4.49
N LEU A 332 6.07 4.00 4.15
CA LEU A 332 6.02 5.37 3.66
C LEU A 332 5.22 6.21 4.63
N THR A 333 5.80 7.31 5.13
CA THR A 333 5.08 8.27 5.96
C THR A 333 4.89 9.56 5.18
N PHE A 334 3.64 9.96 4.96
CA PHE A 334 3.27 11.17 4.25
C PHE A 334 2.83 12.24 5.23
N GLY A 335 3.58 13.34 5.32
CA GLY A 335 3.11 14.56 5.98
C GLY A 335 2.45 15.48 4.96
N VAL A 336 1.12 15.64 5.03
CA VAL A 336 0.36 16.46 4.08
C VAL A 336 -0.15 17.74 4.74
N ASN A 337 0.22 18.90 4.20
CA ASN A 337 -0.24 20.21 4.63
C ASN A 337 -0.78 21.05 3.44
N GLU A 338 -1.15 22.32 3.66
CA GLU A 338 -1.75 23.18 2.63
C GLU A 338 -0.91 23.36 1.36
N ASN A 339 0.40 23.43 1.55
CA ASN A 339 1.31 23.98 0.55
C ASN A 339 2.37 22.96 0.13
N ALA A 340 2.49 21.84 0.85
CA ALA A 340 3.51 20.83 0.64
C ALA A 340 3.03 19.47 1.12
N TRP A 341 3.62 18.45 0.52
CA TRP A 341 3.64 17.11 1.08
C TRP A 341 5.09 16.65 1.14
N ALA A 342 5.39 15.91 2.20
CA ALA A 342 6.67 15.33 2.49
C ALA A 342 6.50 13.82 2.57
N VAL A 343 7.47 13.06 2.07
CA VAL A 343 7.49 11.59 2.22
C VAL A 343 8.76 11.17 2.91
N ASP A 344 8.61 10.46 4.01
CA ASP A 344 9.69 9.72 4.64
C ASP A 344 9.60 8.26 4.20
N ILE A 345 10.73 7.71 3.75
CA ILE A 345 10.85 6.31 3.34
C ILE A 345 11.71 5.58 4.36
N THR A 346 11.15 4.57 5.00
CA THR A 346 11.84 3.75 5.99
C THR A 346 11.89 2.32 5.49
N GLU A 347 13.06 1.67 5.54
CA GLU A 347 13.14 0.23 5.25
C GLU A 347 12.25 -0.51 6.27
N SER A 348 11.36 -1.35 5.77
CA SER A 348 10.55 -2.18 6.64
C SER A 348 11.49 -3.14 7.36
N ILE A 349 11.57 -3.04 8.70
CA ILE A 349 12.30 -3.97 9.58
C ILE A 349 11.56 -5.31 9.63
N LYS A 350 11.29 -5.90 8.46
CA LYS A 350 10.90 -7.30 8.35
C LYS A 350 12.20 -8.04 8.32
N GLU A 351 12.66 -8.45 9.50
CA GLU A 351 13.95 -9.10 9.76
C GLU A 351 14.22 -10.33 8.89
N ASN A 352 13.29 -10.75 8.04
CA ASN A 352 13.40 -11.99 7.33
C ASN A 352 12.61 -12.00 6.00
N VAL A 353 12.61 -10.92 5.21
CA VAL A 353 11.99 -10.92 3.85
C VAL A 353 12.45 -12.13 3.03
N LYS A 354 13.72 -12.50 3.15
CA LYS A 354 14.25 -13.72 2.52
C LYS A 354 13.61 -14.98 3.09
N GLU A 355 13.59 -15.14 4.41
CA GLU A 355 13.05 -16.33 5.06
C GLU A 355 11.54 -16.44 4.86
N ASP A 356 10.80 -15.33 4.90
CA ASP A 356 9.37 -15.25 4.66
C ASP A 356 9.03 -15.59 3.21
N PHE A 357 9.79 -15.04 2.27
CA PHE A 357 9.63 -15.42 0.87
C PHE A 357 10.02 -16.88 0.63
N GLU A 358 11.09 -17.37 1.26
CA GLU A 358 11.46 -18.78 1.22
C GLU A 358 10.37 -19.66 1.85
N ASN A 359 9.71 -19.22 2.91
CA ASN A 359 8.58 -19.92 3.53
C ASN A 359 7.35 -19.91 2.60
N ASP A 360 6.98 -18.75 2.05
CA ASP A 360 5.82 -18.58 1.15
C ASP A 360 6.00 -19.38 -0.15
N LEU A 361 7.24 -19.49 -0.63
CA LEU A 361 7.58 -20.31 -1.78
C LEU A 361 7.70 -21.81 -1.45
N GLY A 362 7.75 -22.20 -0.18
CA GLY A 362 8.04 -23.58 0.23
C GLY A 362 9.51 -23.98 0.04
N LEU A 363 10.42 -23.01 -0.07
CA LEU A 363 11.87 -23.20 -0.20
C LEU A 363 12.55 -23.65 1.09
N LYS A 364 11.91 -23.51 2.26
CA LYS A 364 12.37 -24.19 3.47
C LYS A 364 12.07 -25.69 3.39
N TYR A 365 12.83 -26.38 2.54
CA TYR A 365 13.04 -27.81 2.71
C TYR A 365 13.81 -28.03 4.02
N GLY A 366 13.29 -28.96 4.81
CA GLY A 366 13.77 -29.26 6.15
C GLY A 366 15.28 -29.43 6.23
N ARG A 367 15.84 -29.05 7.37
CA ARG A 367 17.00 -29.78 7.89
C ARG A 367 16.66 -31.27 7.80
N SER A 368 17.45 -31.95 7.00
CA SER A 368 17.43 -33.37 6.72
C SER A 368 17.30 -34.21 7.99
N ASP A 369 16.11 -34.76 8.22
CA ASP A 369 15.95 -36.15 8.67
C ASP A 369 15.52 -37.03 7.47
N GLN A 370 15.98 -36.71 6.27
CA GLN A 370 15.99 -37.66 5.18
C GLN A 370 17.22 -38.55 5.35
N THR A 371 17.04 -39.66 6.06
CA THR A 371 17.89 -40.83 5.93
C THR A 371 17.96 -41.21 4.46
N TYR A 372 19.15 -41.10 3.90
CA TYR A 372 19.49 -41.64 2.60
C TYR A 372 19.28 -43.15 2.66
N ILE A 373 18.14 -43.65 2.15
CA ILE A 373 17.95 -45.07 1.92
C ILE A 373 18.75 -45.40 0.68
N ASP A 374 19.89 -46.06 0.88
CA ASP A 374 20.75 -46.57 -0.18
C ASP A 374 19.98 -47.65 -0.97
N PRO A 375 19.66 -47.43 -2.27
CA PRO A 375 18.93 -48.39 -3.08
C PRO A 375 19.80 -49.58 -3.51
N SER A 376 21.07 -49.66 -3.12
CA SER A 376 21.93 -50.82 -3.39
C SER A 376 21.80 -51.97 -2.38
N ARG A 377 20.93 -51.82 -1.36
CA ARG A 377 20.66 -52.88 -0.39
C ARG A 377 19.48 -53.74 -0.84
N THR A 378 19.76 -54.68 -1.74
CA THR A 378 18.88 -55.83 -2.02
C THR A 378 19.12 -56.91 -0.96
N ASP A 379 18.07 -57.31 -0.26
CA ASP A 379 18.02 -58.58 0.50
C ASP A 379 17.99 -59.80 -0.44
#